data_AF-A0AAW9A3H2-F1
#
_entry.id   AF-A0AAW9A3H2-F1
#
_cell.length_a   1.000
_cell.length_b   1.000
_cell.length_c   1.000
_cell.angle_alpha   90.00
_cell.angle_beta   90.00
_cell.angle_gamma   90.00
#
_symmetry.space_group_name_H-M   'P 1'
#
loop_
_entity.id
_entity.type
_entity.pdbx_description
1 polymer ?
#
loop_
_entity_poly.entity_id
_entity_poly.type
_entity_poly.pdbx_seq_one_letter_code
_entity_poly.pdbx_strand_id
1 'polypeptide(L)'
;MSARVLSIEKFLIISRKFRKVKQSKQKQDKAIYLKMRHQIKMLQALGPVLHTPQAKKLKGYRYQLWELRPMLKRVFYGVWKKNNFVLLNHYTKKKDETDPRQIERALSLLDDWYERKGK
;
A
#
# COMPACT_ATOMS: atom_id res chain seq x y z
N MET A 1 27.41 10.34 -5.22
CA MET A 1 26.14 9.64 -5.49
C MET A 1 25.36 9.54 -4.19
N SER A 2 24.47 10.49 -3.92
CA SER A 2 23.72 10.52 -2.66
C SER A 2 22.48 9.63 -2.77
N ALA A 3 22.44 8.57 -1.98
CA ALA A 3 21.27 7.72 -1.81
C ALA A 3 20.13 8.55 -1.20
N ARG A 4 19.36 9.22 -2.05
CA ARG A 4 18.06 9.81 -1.68
C ARG A 4 17.15 8.64 -1.32
N VAL A 5 17.09 8.36 -0.02
CA VAL A 5 16.00 7.61 0.61
C VAL A 5 14.70 8.12 0.00
N LEU A 6 14.08 7.30 -0.83
CA LEU A 6 12.82 7.59 -1.51
C LEU A 6 11.78 7.85 -0.42
N SER A 7 11.55 9.13 -0.18
CA SER A 7 10.66 9.63 0.86
C SER A 7 9.25 9.21 0.46
N ILE A 8 8.73 8.16 1.12
CA ILE A 8 7.28 7.93 1.16
C ILE A 8 6.71 9.10 1.95
N GLU A 9 6.53 10.23 1.27
CA GLU A 9 5.88 11.39 1.84
C GLU A 9 4.43 11.02 2.19
N LYS A 10 4.23 10.88 3.50
CA LYS A 10 2.97 10.89 4.26
C LYS A 10 1.96 9.78 3.95
N PHE A 11 2.08 8.74 4.79
CA PHE A 11 1.09 7.76 5.25
C PHE A 11 -0.22 8.36 5.83
N LEU A 12 -0.81 9.40 5.24
CA LEU A 12 -1.86 10.15 5.93
C LEU A 12 -3.17 9.34 6.07
N ILE A 13 -3.51 8.53 5.06
CA ILE A 13 -4.79 7.79 5.02
C ILE A 13 -4.75 6.52 5.88
N ILE A 14 -3.61 5.84 5.94
CA ILE A 14 -3.42 4.61 6.74
C ILE A 14 -3.24 4.92 8.24
N SER A 15 -2.84 6.15 8.58
CA SER A 15 -2.36 6.54 9.92
C SER A 15 -3.31 6.17 11.07
N ARG A 16 -4.62 6.42 10.97
CA ARG A 16 -5.55 6.23 12.09
C ARG A 16 -5.70 4.75 12.48
N LYS A 17 -5.91 3.86 11.51
CA LYS A 17 -6.11 2.43 11.79
C LYS A 17 -4.80 1.74 12.15
N PHE A 18 -3.70 2.10 11.48
CA PHE A 18 -2.37 1.60 11.80
C PHE A 18 -1.92 2.02 13.20
N ARG A 19 -2.26 3.24 13.63
CA ARG A 19 -1.99 3.75 14.99
C ARG A 19 -2.71 2.93 16.04
N LYS A 20 -4.00 2.61 15.84
CA LYS A 20 -4.77 1.74 16.75
C LYS A 20 -4.13 0.36 16.89
N VAL A 21 -3.79 -0.29 15.77
CA VAL A 21 -3.14 -1.62 15.79
C VAL A 21 -1.76 -1.57 16.45
N LYS A 22 -0.97 -0.51 16.20
CA LYS A 22 0.33 -0.29 16.84
C LYS A 22 0.22 -0.16 18.37
N GLN A 23 -0.84 0.48 18.86
CA GLN A 23 -1.06 0.72 20.30
C GLN A 23 -1.80 -0.44 21.00
N SER A 24 -2.31 -1.42 20.25
CA SER A 24 -3.02 -2.56 20.81
C SER A 24 -2.11 -3.46 21.63
N LYS A 25 -2.62 -3.93 22.78
CA LYS A 25 -1.94 -4.92 23.61
C LYS A 25 -2.13 -6.35 23.10
N GLN A 26 -3.08 -6.58 22.18
CA GLN A 26 -3.39 -7.90 21.66
C GLN A 26 -2.26 -8.45 20.79
N LYS A 27 -1.89 -9.73 21.00
CA LYS A 27 -0.81 -10.41 20.26
C LYS A 27 -1.06 -10.41 18.75
N GLN A 28 -2.31 -10.64 18.34
CA GLN A 28 -2.69 -10.71 16.93
C GLN A 28 -2.50 -9.37 16.22
N ASP A 29 -2.90 -8.26 16.86
CA ASP A 29 -2.72 -6.91 16.31
C ASP A 29 -1.24 -6.57 16.14
N LYS A 30 -0.39 -6.91 17.12
CA LYS A 30 1.06 -6.73 17.01
C LYS A 30 1.64 -7.51 15.83
N ALA A 31 1.22 -8.76 15.63
CA ALA A 31 1.65 -9.56 14.48
C ALA A 31 1.24 -8.92 13.14
N ILE A 32 0.01 -8.40 13.06
CA ILE A 32 -0.48 -7.65 11.89
C ILE A 32 0.37 -6.42 11.62
N TYR A 33 0.63 -5.61 12.65
CA TYR A 33 1.46 -4.42 12.52
C TYR A 33 2.87 -4.75 12.03
N LEU A 34 3.52 -5.75 12.61
CA LEU A 34 4.87 -6.16 12.22
C LEU A 34 4.93 -6.64 10.78
N LYS A 35 3.97 -7.47 10.36
CA LYS A 35 3.90 -7.96 8.97
C LYS A 35 3.63 -6.84 7.97
N MET A 36 2.72 -5.90 8.29
CA MET A 36 2.50 -4.73 7.42
C MET A 36 3.75 -3.85 7.32
N ARG A 37 4.41 -3.56 8.46
CA ARG A 37 5.66 -2.79 8.48
C ARG A 37 6.75 -3.46 7.65
N HIS A 38 6.87 -4.79 7.75
CA HIS A 38 7.82 -5.56 6.96
C HIS A 38 7.52 -5.47 5.45
N GLN A 39 6.25 -5.63 5.04
CA GLN A 39 5.86 -5.47 3.64
C GLN A 39 6.17 -4.09 3.07
N ILE A 40 5.90 -3.03 3.85
CA ILE A 40 6.24 -1.65 3.48
C ILE A 40 7.75 -1.49 3.30
N LYS A 41 8.56 -2.03 4.23
CA LYS A 41 10.02 -1.98 4.11
C LYS A 41 10.52 -2.71 2.87
N MET A 42 9.93 -3.86 2.52
CA MET A 42 10.27 -4.56 1.28
C MET A 42 9.91 -3.74 0.04
N LEU A 43 8.75 -3.07 0.04
CA LEU A 43 8.40 -2.15 -1.05
C LEU A 43 9.39 -0.99 -1.17
N GLN A 44 9.86 -0.43 -0.05
CA GLN A 44 10.89 0.62 -0.07
C GLN A 44 12.23 0.12 -0.63
N ALA A 45 12.62 -1.11 -0.31
CA ALA A 45 13.90 -1.69 -0.71
C ALA A 45 13.89 -2.19 -2.17
N LEU A 46 12.81 -2.86 -2.59
CA LEU A 46 12.74 -3.56 -3.87
C LEU A 46 11.95 -2.79 -4.94
N GLY A 47 11.06 -1.89 -4.51
CA GLY A 47 10.24 -1.08 -5.40
C GLY A 47 9.49 -1.93 -6.44
N PRO A 48 9.65 -1.66 -7.76
CA PRO A 48 8.95 -2.39 -8.82
C PRO A 48 9.27 -3.88 -8.92
N VAL A 49 10.41 -4.33 -8.35
CA VAL A 49 10.85 -5.73 -8.35
C VAL A 49 10.04 -6.57 -7.34
N LEU A 50 9.25 -5.92 -6.47
CA LEU A 50 8.39 -6.62 -5.54
C LEU A 50 7.20 -7.26 -6.29
N HIS A 51 7.21 -8.59 -6.33
CA HIS A 51 6.20 -9.40 -7.02
C HIS A 51 5.48 -10.36 -6.06
N THR A 52 4.77 -11.33 -6.63
CA THR A 52 4.02 -12.34 -5.86
C THR A 52 4.97 -13.26 -5.10
N PRO A 53 4.62 -13.69 -3.86
CA PRO A 53 3.32 -13.51 -3.18
C PRO A 53 3.13 -12.17 -2.43
N GLN A 54 4.17 -11.36 -2.29
CA GLN A 54 4.19 -10.16 -1.44
C GLN A 54 3.37 -9.01 -2.02
N ALA A 55 3.45 -8.82 -3.34
CA ALA A 55 2.68 -7.83 -4.08
C ALA A 55 2.08 -8.44 -5.33
N LYS A 56 0.88 -7.99 -5.70
CA LYS A 56 0.22 -8.38 -6.97
C LYS A 56 -0.06 -7.12 -7.78
N LYS A 57 0.44 -7.07 -9.03
CA LYS A 57 0.04 -6.03 -9.99
C LYS A 57 -1.39 -6.30 -10.45
N LEU A 58 -2.24 -5.28 -10.42
CA LEU A 58 -3.58 -5.33 -10.95
C LEU A 58 -3.55 -4.79 -12.38
N LYS A 59 -4.01 -5.60 -13.34
CA LYS A 59 -4.02 -5.27 -14.78
C LYS A 59 -5.41 -4.83 -15.22
N GLY A 60 -5.50 -4.08 -16.31
CA GLY A 60 -6.77 -3.66 -16.90
C GLY A 60 -7.41 -2.42 -16.28
N TYR A 61 -6.64 -1.61 -15.52
CA TYR A 61 -7.13 -0.39 -14.89
C TYR A 61 -6.41 0.86 -15.43
N ARG A 62 -7.04 2.03 -15.27
CA ARG A 62 -6.56 3.32 -15.80
C ARG A 62 -5.16 3.73 -15.31
N TYR A 63 -4.72 3.20 -14.18
CA TYR A 63 -3.37 3.41 -13.64
C TYR A 63 -2.70 2.11 -13.25
N GLN A 64 -1.37 2.18 -13.15
CA GLN A 64 -0.62 1.10 -12.56
C GLN A 64 -0.92 1.04 -11.06
N LEU A 65 -1.63 -0.02 -10.66
CA LEU A 65 -2.09 -0.25 -9.30
C LEU A 65 -1.59 -1.61 -8.83
N TRP A 66 -1.12 -1.66 -7.59
CA TRP A 66 -0.63 -2.88 -6.96
C TRP A 66 -1.29 -3.09 -5.62
N GLU A 67 -1.34 -4.35 -5.21
CA GLU A 67 -1.85 -4.82 -3.93
C GLU A 67 -0.70 -5.43 -3.12
N LEU A 68 -0.29 -4.83 -2.01
CA LEU A 68 0.52 -5.51 -0.99
C LEU A 68 -0.35 -6.51 -0.23
N ARG A 69 0.21 -7.67 0.09
CA ARG A 69 -0.50 -8.81 0.70
C ARG A 69 0.06 -9.23 2.06
N PRO A 70 0.03 -8.37 3.10
CA PRO A 70 0.32 -8.80 4.47
C PRO A 70 -0.81 -9.67 5.03
N MET A 71 -0.61 -10.99 5.06
CA MET A 71 -1.57 -11.95 5.63
C MET A 71 -2.97 -11.82 4.97
N LEU A 72 -4.03 -11.57 5.75
CA LEU A 72 -5.40 -11.34 5.26
C LEU A 72 -5.68 -9.87 4.90
N LYS A 73 -4.72 -8.98 5.11
CA LYS A 73 -4.87 -7.56 4.82
C LYS A 73 -4.37 -7.29 3.41
N ARG A 74 -5.03 -6.37 2.74
CA ARG A 74 -4.68 -5.87 1.41
C ARG A 74 -4.48 -4.38 1.50
N VAL A 75 -3.37 -3.89 0.99
CA VAL A 75 -3.03 -2.46 0.96
C VAL A 75 -2.75 -2.11 -0.49
N PHE A 76 -3.52 -1.19 -1.06
CA PHE A 76 -3.27 -0.73 -2.41
C PHE A 76 -2.24 0.36 -2.44
N TYR A 77 -1.44 0.36 -3.51
CA TYR A 77 -0.49 1.41 -3.78
C TYR A 77 -0.34 1.68 -5.28
N GLY A 78 -0.08 2.94 -5.61
CA GLY A 78 0.27 3.39 -6.95
C GLY A 78 1.75 3.82 -7.02
N VAL A 79 2.28 3.90 -8.23
CA VAL A 79 3.60 4.48 -8.51
C VAL A 79 3.43 5.97 -8.78
N TRP A 80 4.26 6.80 -8.16
CA TRP A 80 4.31 8.24 -8.35
C TRP A 80 5.76 8.66 -8.58
N LYS A 81 6.03 9.54 -9.55
CA LYS A 81 7.36 10.11 -9.86
C LYS A 81 8.56 9.16 -9.64
N LYS A 82 9.02 8.48 -10.69
CA LYS A 82 10.11 7.49 -10.67
C LYS A 82 9.76 6.27 -9.81
N ASN A 83 10.36 6.16 -8.62
CA ASN A 83 10.22 5.03 -7.69
C ASN A 83 9.54 5.44 -6.38
N ASN A 84 8.79 6.55 -6.35
CA ASN A 84 7.96 6.84 -5.19
C ASN A 84 6.67 6.04 -5.29
N PHE A 85 6.13 5.66 -4.14
CA PHE A 85 4.91 4.89 -4.05
C PHE A 85 3.93 5.61 -3.13
N VAL A 86 2.68 5.63 -3.54
CA VAL A 86 1.59 6.23 -2.77
C VAL A 86 0.73 5.10 -2.25
N LEU A 87 0.64 4.98 -0.93
CA LEU A 87 -0.29 4.04 -0.30
C LEU A 87 -1.69 4.66 -0.23
N LEU A 88 -2.70 3.94 -0.68
CA LEU A 88 -4.03 4.48 -0.95
C LEU A 88 -5.01 4.08 0.16
N ASN A 89 -5.72 2.98 -0.03
CA ASN A 89 -6.63 2.36 0.93
C ASN A 89 -6.18 0.95 1.31
N HIS A 90 -6.79 0.41 2.37
CA HIS A 90 -6.55 -0.94 2.80
C HIS A 90 -7.85 -1.59 3.28
N TYR A 91 -7.93 -2.92 3.17
CA TYR A 91 -9.08 -3.69 3.63
C TYR A 91 -8.64 -5.07 4.15
N THR A 92 -9.57 -5.76 4.84
CA THR A 92 -9.40 -7.18 5.16
C THR A 92 -10.12 -7.98 4.09
N LYS A 93 -9.40 -8.89 3.43
CA LYS A 93 -9.95 -9.77 2.41
C LYS A 93 -11.03 -10.68 3.02
N LYS A 94 -12.15 -10.88 2.31
CA LYS A 94 -13.20 -11.85 2.67
C LYS A 94 -13.29 -13.06 1.72
N LYS A 95 -12.95 -12.86 0.44
CA LYS A 95 -12.96 -13.87 -0.63
C LYS A 95 -11.63 -13.85 -1.35
N ASP A 96 -11.32 -14.85 -2.18
CA ASP A 96 -9.99 -14.91 -2.77
C ASP A 96 -9.66 -13.83 -3.81
N GLU A 97 -10.70 -13.25 -4.37
CA GLU A 97 -10.66 -12.15 -5.32
C GLU A 97 -10.45 -10.80 -4.63
N THR A 98 -9.87 -9.87 -5.39
CA THR A 98 -9.70 -8.49 -4.95
C THR A 98 -11.04 -7.77 -5.11
N ASP A 99 -11.56 -7.17 -4.03
CA ASP A 99 -12.85 -6.49 -4.03
C ASP A 99 -12.87 -5.31 -5.02
N PRO A 100 -13.72 -5.33 -6.07
CA PRO A 100 -13.77 -4.28 -7.09
C PRO A 100 -14.04 -2.89 -6.50
N ARG A 101 -14.89 -2.78 -5.47
CA ARG A 101 -15.19 -1.50 -4.81
C ARG A 101 -13.96 -0.90 -4.15
N GLN A 102 -13.08 -1.76 -3.62
CA GLN A 102 -11.84 -1.32 -3.01
C GLN A 102 -10.80 -0.90 -4.08
N ILE A 103 -10.83 -1.51 -5.26
CA ILE A 103 -10.02 -1.11 -6.41
C ILE A 103 -10.46 0.26 -6.93
N GLU A 104 -11.76 0.46 -7.16
CA GLU A 104 -12.30 1.75 -7.61
C GLU A 104 -11.94 2.87 -6.62
N ARG A 105 -12.11 2.62 -5.32
CA ARG A 105 -11.69 3.56 -4.28
C ARG A 105 -10.20 3.87 -4.34
N ALA A 106 -9.35 2.87 -4.60
CA ALA A 106 -7.91 3.07 -4.74
C ALA A 106 -7.60 3.97 -5.94
N LEU A 107 -8.23 3.70 -7.09
CA LEU A 107 -8.05 4.49 -8.31
C LEU A 107 -8.48 5.94 -8.11
N SER A 108 -9.64 6.20 -7.50
CA SER A 108 -10.10 7.55 -7.19
C SER A 108 -9.16 8.30 -6.24
N LEU A 109 -8.58 7.61 -5.24
CA LEU A 109 -7.56 8.22 -4.37
C LEU A 109 -6.27 8.54 -5.10
N LEU A 110 -5.93 7.77 -6.14
CA LEU A 110 -4.74 7.99 -6.95
C LEU A 110 -4.95 9.14 -7.94
N ASP A 111 -6.16 9.31 -8.49
CA ASP A 111 -6.56 10.51 -9.25
C ASP A 111 -6.38 11.78 -8.40
N ASP A 112 -7.02 11.84 -7.24
CA ASP A 112 -6.90 12.97 -6.30
C ASP A 112 -5.44 13.27 -5.95
N TRP A 113 -4.62 12.23 -5.78
CA TRP A 113 -3.20 12.41 -5.54
C TRP A 113 -2.49 13.08 -6.72
N TYR A 114 -2.73 12.61 -7.95
CA TYR A 114 -2.12 13.20 -9.15
C TYR A 114 -2.61 14.61 -9.42
N GLU A 115 -3.90 14.89 -9.20
CA GLU A 115 -4.46 16.25 -9.33
C GLU A 115 -3.76 17.23 -8.38
N ARG A 116 -3.52 16.83 -7.13
CA ARG A 116 -2.91 17.70 -6.11
C ARG A 116 -1.39 17.78 -6.17
N LYS A 117 -0.71 16.76 -6.71
CA LYS A 117 0.76 16.61 -6.61
C LYS A 117 1.49 16.51 -7.96
N GLY A 118 0.72 16.49 -9.04
CA GLY A 118 1.19 16.13 -10.38
C GLY A 118 1.48 14.64 -10.48
N LYS A 119 1.48 14.13 -11.71
CA LYS A 119 1.81 12.73 -12.02
C LYS A 119 3.31 12.43 -11.84
#